data_AF-A0A812K4E7-F1
#
_entry.id   AF-A0A812K4E7-F1
#
_cell.length_a   1.000
_cell.length_b   1.000
_cell.length_c   1.000
_cell.angle_alpha   90.00
_cell.angle_beta   90.00
_cell.angle_gamma   90.00
#
_symmetry.space_group_name_H-M   'P 1'
#
loop_
_entity.id
_entity.type
_entity.pdbx_description
1 polymer ?
#
loop_
_entity_poly.entity_id
_entity_poly.type
_entity_poly.pdbx_seq_one_letter_code
_entity_poly.pdbx_strand_id
1 'polypeptide(L)'
;MPLKRIKRWESEATRRRRAVLAKYRQGLNGKWESNAKKALARRAKQKSRHIGPMLASCKAAQVARAEQNLAKAQKFVEVLKEANQDVLRQMVPQLDSLPVTGSLLRRTLIPKYLRESACRCPGLKSKVAPIIQKWRRIYLEDKKQCSKQKEEAMKNVKKSRPALPKEPKKEPEVELVSEVKPQARPRTAAMKQRRITFFMQGS
;
A
#
# COMPACT_ATOMS: atom_id res chain seq x y z
N MET A 1 -3.92 26.76 -66.12
CA MET A 1 -4.18 27.94 -65.27
C MET A 1 -4.75 27.49 -63.93
N PRO A 2 -4.01 27.60 -62.80
CA PRO A 2 -4.55 27.24 -61.49
C PRO A 2 -5.60 28.27 -61.04
N LEU A 3 -6.83 27.82 -60.80
CA LEU A 3 -7.92 28.67 -60.32
C LEU A 3 -7.58 29.20 -58.91
N LYS A 4 -7.58 30.53 -58.73
CA LYS A 4 -7.42 31.19 -57.43
C LYS A 4 -8.54 30.73 -56.48
N ARG A 5 -8.20 30.00 -55.42
CA ARG A 5 -9.17 29.62 -54.37
C ARG A 5 -9.58 30.87 -53.60
N ILE A 6 -10.84 31.30 -53.77
CA ILE A 6 -11.44 32.38 -52.99
C ILE A 6 -11.53 31.94 -51.53
N LYS A 7 -10.84 32.64 -50.62
CA LYS A 7 -10.96 32.43 -49.17
C LYS A 7 -12.35 32.90 -48.73
N ARG A 8 -13.30 31.96 -48.61
CA ARG A 8 -14.60 32.25 -48.00
C ARG A 8 -14.38 32.66 -46.54
N TRP A 9 -14.91 33.82 -46.16
CA TRP A 9 -14.94 34.23 -44.75
C TRP A 9 -15.78 33.24 -43.96
N GLU A 10 -15.17 32.59 -42.99
CA GLU A 10 -15.85 31.66 -42.09
C GLU A 10 -16.16 32.38 -40.78
N SER A 11 -17.38 32.23 -40.28
CA SER A 11 -17.76 32.78 -38.98
C SER A 11 -16.92 32.17 -37.86
N GLU A 12 -16.70 32.94 -36.78
CA GLU A 12 -15.95 32.45 -35.61
C GLU A 12 -16.56 31.18 -35.01
N ALA A 13 -17.89 31.08 -35.00
CA ALA A 13 -18.60 29.90 -34.54
C ALA A 13 -18.18 28.65 -35.34
N THR A 14 -18.05 28.76 -36.65
CA THR A 14 -17.61 27.66 -37.53
C THR A 14 -16.15 27.29 -37.27
N ARG A 15 -15.29 28.29 -37.09
CA ARG A 15 -13.87 28.08 -36.75
C ARG A 15 -13.72 27.36 -35.40
N ARG A 16 -14.45 27.78 -34.36
CA ARG A 16 -14.47 27.13 -33.05
C ARG A 16 -14.98 25.69 -33.14
N ARG A 17 -16.06 25.45 -33.90
CA ARG A 17 -16.62 24.12 -34.11
C ARG A 17 -15.63 23.17 -34.78
N ARG A 18 -14.89 23.64 -35.80
CA ARG A 18 -13.82 22.87 -36.45
C ARG A 18 -12.64 22.59 -35.53
N ALA A 19 -12.20 23.56 -34.73
CA ALA A 19 -11.13 23.37 -33.75
C ALA A 19 -11.49 22.31 -32.68
N VAL A 20 -12.73 22.35 -32.19
CA VAL A 20 -13.27 21.34 -31.27
C VAL A 20 -13.29 19.96 -31.93
N LEU A 21 -13.81 19.85 -33.16
CA LEU A 21 -13.82 18.59 -33.92
C LEU A 21 -12.41 18.05 -34.19
N ALA A 22 -11.44 18.92 -34.49
CA ALA A 22 -10.04 18.55 -34.68
C ALA A 22 -9.42 17.98 -33.39
N LYS A 23 -9.65 18.61 -32.23
CA LYS A 23 -9.24 18.08 -30.92
C LYS A 23 -9.88 16.72 -30.63
N TYR A 24 -11.17 16.55 -30.92
CA TYR A 24 -11.84 15.24 -30.80
C TYR A 24 -11.27 14.17 -31.73
N ARG A 25 -10.63 14.56 -32.84
CA ARG A 25 -9.97 13.68 -33.83
C ARG A 25 -8.49 13.40 -33.53
N GLN A 26 -7.85 14.13 -32.63
CA GLN A 26 -6.50 13.81 -32.11
C GLN A 26 -6.55 12.79 -30.94
N GLY A 27 -5.67 11.79 -30.95
CA GLY A 27 -5.51 10.78 -29.90
C GLY A 27 -4.86 11.35 -28.63
N LEU A 28 -4.67 10.53 -27.60
CA LEU A 28 -4.09 10.97 -26.31
C LEU A 28 -2.68 11.58 -26.47
N ASN A 29 -1.96 11.18 -27.53
CA ASN A 29 -0.61 11.63 -27.86
C ASN A 29 -0.58 12.80 -28.86
N GLY A 30 -1.73 13.43 -29.14
CA GLY A 30 -1.85 14.49 -30.17
C GLY A 30 -1.79 13.99 -31.62
N LYS A 31 -1.43 12.71 -31.85
CA LYS A 31 -1.39 12.07 -33.17
C LYS A 31 -2.80 11.72 -33.66
N TRP A 32 -3.03 11.77 -34.97
CA TRP A 32 -4.28 11.30 -35.56
C TRP A 32 -4.37 9.77 -35.42
N GLU A 33 -5.18 9.31 -34.45
CA GLU A 33 -5.52 7.90 -34.32
C GLU A 33 -6.69 7.58 -35.25
N SER A 34 -6.66 6.39 -35.86
CA SER A 34 -7.78 5.93 -36.69
C SER A 34 -9.08 5.93 -35.86
N ASN A 35 -10.18 6.39 -36.47
CA ASN A 35 -11.50 6.46 -35.82
C ASN A 35 -11.91 5.12 -35.18
N ALA A 36 -11.46 3.98 -35.75
CA ALA A 36 -11.67 2.65 -35.21
C ALA A 36 -11.06 2.44 -33.81
N LYS A 37 -9.79 2.83 -33.60
CA LYS A 37 -9.12 2.69 -32.29
C LYS A 37 -9.81 3.52 -31.20
N LYS A 38 -10.26 4.73 -31.56
CA LYS A 38 -11.04 5.59 -30.66
C LYS A 38 -12.41 5.02 -30.32
N ALA A 39 -13.10 4.47 -31.31
CA ALA A 39 -14.39 3.82 -31.10
C ALA A 39 -14.25 2.61 -30.16
N LEU A 40 -13.20 1.80 -30.32
CA LEU A 40 -12.88 0.68 -29.42
C LEU A 40 -12.60 1.17 -27.99
N ALA A 41 -11.78 2.21 -27.81
CA ALA A 41 -11.49 2.77 -26.50
C ALA A 41 -12.75 3.33 -25.81
N ARG A 42 -13.63 4.02 -26.56
CA ARG A 42 -14.91 4.51 -26.04
C ARG A 42 -15.83 3.36 -25.64
N ARG A 43 -15.96 2.33 -26.47
CA ARG A 43 -16.73 1.11 -26.16
C ARG A 43 -16.18 0.42 -24.91
N ALA A 44 -14.87 0.27 -24.78
CA ALA A 44 -14.24 -0.31 -23.61
C ALA A 44 -14.51 0.52 -22.34
N LYS A 45 -14.36 1.85 -22.40
CA LYS A 45 -14.68 2.76 -21.29
C LYS A 45 -16.16 2.70 -20.89
N GLN A 46 -17.06 2.68 -21.86
CA GLN A 46 -18.49 2.58 -21.61
C GLN A 46 -18.84 1.22 -20.98
N LYS A 47 -18.25 0.14 -21.51
CA LYS A 47 -18.38 -1.20 -20.92
C LYS A 47 -17.76 -1.28 -19.53
N SER A 48 -16.67 -0.56 -19.21
CA SER A 48 -16.05 -0.64 -17.87
C SER A 48 -16.63 0.33 -16.83
N ARG A 49 -17.52 1.26 -17.22
CA ARG A 49 -18.14 2.23 -16.30
C ARG A 49 -18.86 1.59 -15.12
N HIS A 50 -19.56 0.47 -15.34
CA HIS A 50 -20.30 -0.23 -14.29
C HIS A 50 -19.40 -1.03 -13.34
N ILE A 51 -18.17 -1.37 -13.77
CA ILE A 51 -17.22 -2.15 -12.97
C ILE A 51 -16.68 -1.30 -11.80
N GLY A 52 -16.49 0.01 -12.00
CA GLY A 52 -15.97 0.91 -10.96
C GLY A 52 -16.79 0.87 -9.67
N PRO A 53 -18.11 1.14 -9.70
CA PRO A 53 -18.99 1.01 -8.55
C PRO A 53 -18.98 -0.39 -7.90
N MET A 54 -18.95 -1.47 -8.70
CA MET A 54 -18.89 -2.84 -8.17
C MET A 54 -17.57 -3.12 -7.43
N LEU A 55 -16.43 -2.64 -7.94
CA LEU A 55 -15.16 -2.77 -7.24
C LEU A 55 -15.13 -1.91 -5.97
N ALA A 56 -15.75 -0.73 -5.99
CA ALA A 56 -15.86 0.13 -4.82
C ALA A 56 -16.72 -0.51 -3.73
N SER A 57 -17.87 -1.09 -4.08
CA SER A 57 -18.74 -1.79 -3.12
C SER A 57 -18.06 -3.03 -2.53
N CYS A 58 -17.37 -3.82 -3.35
CA CYS A 58 -16.58 -4.96 -2.87
C CYS A 58 -15.49 -4.54 -1.88
N LYS A 59 -14.77 -3.45 -2.16
CA LYS A 59 -13.76 -2.90 -1.24
C LYS A 59 -14.39 -2.42 0.07
N ALA A 60 -15.50 -1.68 -0.01
CA ALA A 60 -16.22 -1.23 1.18
C ALA A 60 -16.69 -2.40 2.05
N ALA A 61 -17.24 -3.46 1.44
CA ALA A 61 -17.63 -4.67 2.16
C ALA A 61 -16.45 -5.39 2.80
N GLN A 62 -15.29 -5.45 2.14
CA GLN A 62 -14.07 -6.01 2.71
C GLN A 62 -13.58 -5.20 3.92
N VAL A 63 -13.59 -3.88 3.83
CA VAL A 63 -13.21 -2.99 4.93
C VAL A 63 -14.16 -3.16 6.12
N ALA A 64 -15.48 -3.13 5.88
CA ALA A 64 -16.48 -3.34 6.94
C ALA A 64 -16.32 -4.70 7.63
N ARG A 65 -16.07 -5.78 6.88
CA ARG A 65 -15.78 -7.11 7.46
C ARG A 65 -14.50 -7.09 8.30
N ALA A 66 -13.44 -6.40 7.84
CA ALA A 66 -12.20 -6.28 8.60
C ALA A 66 -12.40 -5.51 9.91
N GLU A 67 -13.20 -4.46 9.92
CA GLU A 67 -13.57 -3.69 11.11
C GLU A 67 -14.39 -4.52 12.10
N GLN A 68 -15.39 -5.27 11.62
CA GLN A 68 -16.17 -6.18 12.46
C GLN A 68 -15.27 -7.25 13.10
N ASN A 69 -14.34 -7.82 12.34
CA ASN A 69 -13.39 -8.80 12.85
C ASN A 69 -12.43 -8.19 13.87
N LEU A 70 -12.01 -6.95 13.66
CA LEU A 70 -11.18 -6.21 14.61
C LEU A 70 -11.93 -5.96 15.93
N ALA A 71 -13.18 -5.50 15.86
CA ALA A 71 -14.01 -5.28 17.05
C ALA A 71 -14.24 -6.58 17.83
N LYS A 72 -14.56 -7.69 17.14
CA LYS A 72 -14.67 -9.02 17.77
C LYS A 72 -13.37 -9.45 18.43
N ALA A 73 -12.25 -9.26 17.73
CA ALA A 73 -10.92 -9.57 18.25
C ALA A 73 -10.56 -8.77 19.51
N GLN A 74 -10.92 -7.48 19.56
CA GLN A 74 -10.71 -6.64 20.75
C GLN A 74 -11.54 -7.13 21.94
N LYS A 75 -12.82 -7.46 21.72
CA LYS A 75 -13.67 -8.05 22.77
C LYS A 75 -13.06 -9.34 23.30
N PHE A 76 -12.51 -10.20 22.44
CA PHE A 76 -11.81 -11.39 22.90
C PHE A 76 -10.56 -11.08 23.71
N VAL A 77 -9.79 -10.04 23.36
CA VAL A 77 -8.64 -9.61 24.17
C VAL A 77 -9.06 -9.17 25.56
N GLU A 78 -10.15 -8.41 25.67
CA GLU A 78 -10.69 -7.97 26.97
C GLU A 78 -11.07 -9.16 27.84
N VAL A 79 -11.84 -10.10 27.30
CA VAL A 79 -12.22 -11.33 28.03
C VAL A 79 -10.98 -12.16 28.38
N LEU A 80 -9.99 -12.29 27.49
CA LEU A 80 -8.76 -13.08 27.75
C LEU A 80 -7.89 -12.52 28.88
N LYS A 81 -7.95 -11.21 29.17
CA LYS A 81 -7.17 -10.62 30.27
C LYS A 81 -7.61 -11.14 31.64
N GLU A 82 -8.90 -11.41 31.78
CA GLU A 82 -9.57 -11.80 33.03
C GLU A 82 -10.11 -13.24 32.98
N ALA A 83 -9.84 -13.98 31.90
CA ALA A 83 -10.42 -15.30 31.69
C ALA A 83 -9.95 -16.34 32.71
N ASN A 84 -10.93 -17.00 33.32
CA ASN A 84 -10.75 -18.25 34.08
C ASN A 84 -10.67 -19.46 33.14
N GLN A 85 -10.33 -20.63 33.69
CA GLN A 85 -10.16 -21.87 32.92
C GLN A 85 -11.40 -22.26 32.10
N ASP A 86 -12.59 -22.14 32.67
CA ASP A 86 -13.83 -22.52 31.97
C ASP A 86 -14.17 -21.55 30.84
N VAL A 87 -13.99 -20.25 31.07
CA VAL A 87 -14.16 -19.20 30.05
C VAL A 87 -13.18 -19.45 28.91
N LEU A 88 -11.91 -19.72 29.22
CA LEU A 88 -10.90 -20.01 28.22
C LEU A 88 -11.27 -21.26 27.40
N ARG A 89 -11.79 -22.30 28.03
CA ARG A 89 -12.24 -23.54 27.35
C ARG A 89 -13.37 -23.27 26.35
N GLN A 90 -14.31 -22.38 26.68
CA GLN A 90 -15.39 -21.97 25.78
C GLN A 90 -14.90 -21.06 24.64
N MET A 91 -13.91 -20.21 24.92
CA MET A 91 -13.36 -19.27 23.94
C MET A 91 -12.46 -19.93 22.89
N VAL A 92 -11.73 -21.00 23.23
CA VAL A 92 -10.80 -21.69 22.32
C VAL A 92 -11.41 -22.00 20.93
N PRO A 93 -12.59 -22.64 20.82
CA PRO A 93 -13.20 -22.91 19.50
C PRO A 93 -13.60 -21.63 18.76
N GLN A 94 -14.08 -20.61 19.48
CA GLN A 94 -14.44 -19.32 18.87
C GLN A 94 -13.20 -18.62 18.30
N LEU A 95 -12.07 -18.67 19.02
CA LEU A 95 -10.80 -18.11 18.57
C LEU A 95 -10.25 -18.84 17.34
N ASP A 96 -10.40 -20.16 17.23
CA ASP A 96 -9.94 -20.88 16.04
C ASP A 96 -10.78 -20.60 14.78
N SER A 97 -12.08 -20.31 14.97
CA SER A 97 -13.00 -19.93 13.88
C SER A 97 -12.82 -18.48 13.39
N LEU A 98 -12.09 -17.65 14.13
CA LEU A 98 -11.92 -16.23 13.80
C LEU A 98 -11.08 -16.09 12.51
N PRO A 99 -11.55 -15.34 11.49
CA PRO A 99 -10.76 -15.04 10.30
C PRO A 99 -9.61 -14.09 10.65
N VAL A 100 -8.45 -14.68 10.96
CA VAL A 100 -7.26 -13.95 11.38
C VAL A 100 -6.42 -13.52 10.17
N THR A 101 -6.08 -12.24 10.14
CA THR A 101 -5.11 -11.66 9.19
C THR A 101 -3.89 -11.12 9.93
N GLY A 102 -2.75 -11.01 9.27
CA GLY A 102 -1.53 -10.49 9.88
C GLY A 102 -1.62 -9.01 10.29
N SER A 103 -2.52 -8.22 9.69
CA SER A 103 -2.84 -6.87 10.18
C SER A 103 -3.64 -6.90 11.49
N LEU A 104 -4.62 -7.81 11.60
CA LEU A 104 -5.42 -8.00 12.81
C LEU A 104 -4.54 -8.44 13.98
N LEU A 105 -3.62 -9.40 13.76
CA LEU A 105 -2.70 -9.89 14.79
C LEU A 105 -1.77 -8.79 15.33
N ARG A 106 -1.26 -7.92 14.46
CA ARG A 106 -0.39 -6.80 14.85
C ARG A 106 -1.11 -5.77 15.70
N ARG A 107 -2.38 -5.49 15.42
CA ARG A 107 -3.18 -4.48 16.11
C ARG A 107 -3.66 -4.96 17.48
N THR A 108 -4.09 -6.22 17.57
CA THR A 108 -4.80 -6.74 18.75
C THR A 108 -3.90 -7.50 19.72
N LEU A 109 -2.77 -8.03 19.25
CA LEU A 109 -1.85 -8.85 20.05
C LEU A 109 -2.53 -10.04 20.75
N ILE A 110 -3.64 -10.56 20.25
CA ILE A 110 -4.34 -11.74 20.80
C ILE A 110 -3.39 -12.90 21.13
N PRO A 111 -2.40 -13.28 20.29
CA PRO A 111 -1.52 -14.41 20.60
C PRO A 111 -0.70 -14.23 21.89
N LYS A 112 -0.45 -12.98 22.31
CA LYS A 112 0.24 -12.66 23.57
C LYS A 112 -0.69 -12.94 24.76
N TYR A 113 -1.88 -12.32 24.77
CA TYR A 113 -2.88 -12.50 25.82
C TYR A 113 -3.37 -13.95 25.93
N LEU A 114 -3.52 -14.64 24.79
CA LEU A 114 -3.88 -16.05 24.76
C LEU A 114 -2.79 -16.94 25.36
N ARG A 115 -1.51 -16.59 25.20
CA ARG A 115 -0.41 -17.31 25.87
C ARG A 115 -0.39 -17.03 27.36
N GLU A 116 -0.58 -15.78 27.78
CA GLU A 116 -0.61 -15.39 29.20
C GLU A 116 -1.74 -16.09 29.94
N SER A 117 -2.96 -16.12 29.39
CA SER A 117 -4.10 -16.86 29.94
C SER A 117 -3.86 -18.37 29.96
N ALA A 118 -3.28 -18.95 28.90
CA ALA A 118 -2.89 -20.36 28.89
C ALA A 118 -1.78 -20.70 29.91
N CYS A 119 -0.89 -19.76 30.23
CA CYS A 119 0.10 -19.95 31.30
C CYS A 119 -0.56 -20.10 32.66
N ARG A 120 -1.63 -19.33 32.93
CA ARG A 120 -2.44 -19.43 34.15
C ARG A 120 -3.24 -20.74 34.22
N CYS A 121 -3.69 -21.26 33.07
CA CYS A 121 -4.50 -22.47 32.96
C CYS A 121 -3.74 -23.61 32.25
N PRO A 122 -2.83 -24.36 32.92
CA PRO A 122 -1.95 -25.32 32.28
C PRO A 122 -2.67 -26.45 31.52
N GLY A 123 -3.85 -26.87 31.98
CA GLY A 123 -4.65 -27.93 31.33
C GLY A 123 -5.12 -27.60 29.90
N LEU A 124 -5.10 -26.33 29.49
CA LEU A 124 -5.54 -25.88 28.16
C LEU A 124 -4.38 -25.52 27.22
N LYS A 125 -3.13 -25.58 27.69
CA LYS A 125 -1.94 -25.23 26.88
C LYS A 125 -1.85 -26.05 25.59
N SER A 126 -2.17 -27.34 25.64
CA SER A 126 -2.14 -28.25 24.49
C SER A 126 -3.12 -27.85 23.39
N LYS A 127 -4.29 -27.32 23.73
CA LYS A 127 -5.31 -26.87 22.78
C LYS A 127 -5.00 -25.48 22.20
N VAL A 128 -4.38 -24.62 22.99
CA VAL A 128 -4.03 -23.25 22.60
C VAL A 128 -2.79 -23.20 21.70
N ALA A 129 -1.80 -24.07 21.95
CA ALA A 129 -0.56 -24.13 21.17
C ALA A 129 -0.75 -24.24 19.64
N PRO A 130 -1.59 -25.15 19.09
CA PRO A 130 -1.80 -25.26 17.65
C PRO A 130 -2.43 -24.00 17.04
N ILE A 131 -3.35 -23.33 17.75
CA ILE A 131 -3.96 -22.07 17.31
C ILE A 131 -2.89 -20.99 17.18
N ILE A 132 -2.03 -20.84 18.19
CA ILE A 132 -0.91 -19.89 18.15
C ILE A 132 0.05 -20.21 16.99
N GLN A 133 0.34 -21.49 16.74
CA GLN A 133 1.19 -21.90 15.62
C GLN A 133 0.56 -21.57 14.27
N LYS A 134 -0.73 -21.84 14.08
CA LYS A 134 -1.50 -21.48 12.88
C LYS A 134 -1.41 -19.98 12.61
N TRP A 135 -1.67 -19.15 13.62
CA TRP A 135 -1.58 -17.69 13.50
C TRP A 135 -0.16 -17.19 13.20
N ARG A 136 0.88 -17.82 13.78
CA ARG A 136 2.27 -17.50 13.44
C ARG A 136 2.59 -17.77 11.97
N ARG A 137 2.11 -18.89 11.42
CA ARG A 137 2.29 -19.22 9.99
C ARG A 137 1.64 -18.17 9.10
N ILE A 138 0.37 -17.84 9.37
CA ILE A 138 -0.37 -16.78 8.66
C ILE A 138 0.40 -15.45 8.71
N TYR A 139 0.88 -15.05 9.89
CA TYR A 139 1.63 -13.80 10.04
C TYR A 139 2.94 -13.80 9.22
N LEU A 140 3.68 -14.91 9.21
CA LEU A 140 4.92 -15.03 8.44
C LEU A 140 4.67 -15.02 6.94
N GLU A 141 3.60 -15.66 6.48
CA GLU A 141 3.16 -15.65 5.08
C GLU A 141 2.79 -14.23 4.65
N ASP A 142 1.95 -13.53 5.40
CA ASP A 142 1.58 -12.13 5.12
C ASP A 142 2.82 -11.21 5.09
N LYS A 143 3.77 -11.42 6.01
CA LYS A 143 5.01 -10.64 6.04
C LYS A 143 5.85 -10.86 4.78
N LYS A 144 5.97 -12.11 4.31
CA LYS A 144 6.67 -12.47 3.07
C LYS A 144 5.95 -11.91 1.83
N GLN A 145 4.62 -11.93 1.81
CA GLN A 145 3.84 -11.36 0.71
C GLN A 145 4.01 -9.84 0.65
N CYS A 146 3.94 -9.14 1.79
CA CYS A 146 4.18 -7.70 1.84
C CYS A 146 5.59 -7.32 1.36
N SER A 147 6.63 -8.10 1.67
CA SER A 147 7.98 -7.80 1.16
C SER A 147 8.08 -8.00 -0.34
N LYS A 148 7.50 -9.08 -0.88
CA LYS A 148 7.47 -9.34 -2.33
C LYS A 148 6.73 -8.23 -3.08
N GLN A 149 5.55 -7.82 -2.60
CA GLN A 149 4.77 -6.74 -3.21
C GLN A 149 5.53 -5.40 -3.19
N LYS A 150 6.26 -5.10 -2.12
CA LYS A 150 7.10 -3.89 -2.05
C LYS A 150 8.25 -3.96 -3.07
N GLU A 151 8.90 -5.11 -3.20
CA GLU A 151 9.97 -5.31 -4.17
C GLU A 151 9.48 -5.18 -5.61
N GLU A 152 8.33 -5.79 -5.93
CA GLU A 152 7.67 -5.69 -7.24
C GLU A 152 7.25 -4.25 -7.54
N ALA A 153 6.68 -3.53 -6.56
CA ALA A 153 6.33 -2.12 -6.69
C ALA A 153 7.58 -1.27 -7.00
N MET A 154 8.70 -1.49 -6.31
CA MET A 154 9.95 -0.78 -6.58
C MET A 154 10.53 -1.09 -7.97
N LYS A 155 10.43 -2.35 -8.44
CA LYS A 155 10.85 -2.73 -9.80
C LYS A 155 9.98 -2.05 -10.86
N ASN A 156 8.67 -1.96 -10.64
CA ASN A 156 7.74 -1.31 -11.57
C ASN A 156 7.98 0.20 -11.65
N VAL A 157 8.22 0.88 -10.52
CA VAL A 157 8.54 2.31 -10.49
C VAL A 157 9.83 2.61 -11.28
N LYS A 158 10.85 1.75 -11.19
CA LYS A 158 12.10 1.90 -11.98
C LYS A 158 11.86 1.74 -13.49
N LYS A 159 10.96 0.83 -13.90
CA LYS A 159 10.60 0.62 -15.32
C LYS A 159 9.73 1.74 -15.90
N SER A 160 8.87 2.35 -15.08
CA SER A 160 7.95 3.39 -15.53
C SER A 160 8.52 4.81 -15.43
N ARG A 161 9.74 5.00 -14.90
CA ARG A 161 10.38 6.32 -14.89
C ARG A 161 10.79 6.64 -16.33
N PRO A 162 10.12 7.58 -17.02
CA PRO A 162 10.56 7.99 -18.35
C PRO A 162 11.99 8.49 -18.22
N ALA A 163 12.86 8.08 -19.15
CA ALA A 163 14.20 8.65 -19.24
C ALA A 163 14.03 10.16 -19.26
N LEU A 164 14.47 10.83 -18.19
CA LEU A 164 14.55 12.28 -18.20
C LEU A 164 15.33 12.64 -19.46
N PRO A 165 14.82 13.56 -20.31
CA PRO A 165 15.61 14.05 -21.42
C PRO A 165 16.95 14.47 -20.83
N LYS A 166 18.04 13.86 -21.32
CA LYS A 166 19.40 14.29 -20.96
C LYS A 166 19.41 15.78 -21.20
N GLU A 167 19.48 16.57 -20.13
CA GLU A 167 19.71 17.99 -20.28
C GLU A 167 20.94 18.12 -21.18
N PRO A 168 20.88 18.92 -22.26
CA PRO A 168 22.05 19.19 -23.05
C PRO A 168 23.12 19.71 -22.10
N LYS A 169 24.32 19.12 -22.15
CA LYS A 169 25.49 19.57 -21.40
C LYS A 169 25.56 21.09 -21.58
N LYS A 170 25.20 21.86 -20.55
CA LYS A 170 25.61 23.26 -20.47
C LYS A 170 27.13 23.21 -20.44
N GLU A 171 27.73 23.87 -21.43
CA GLU A 171 29.16 24.15 -21.44
C GLU A 171 29.52 24.84 -20.11
N PRO A 172 30.69 24.53 -19.53
CA PRO A 172 31.11 25.12 -18.27
C PRO A 172 31.34 26.61 -18.47
N GLU A 173 30.38 27.43 -18.05
CA GLU A 173 30.60 28.85 -17.84
C GLU A 173 31.54 28.98 -16.63
N VAL A 174 32.72 29.53 -16.89
CA VAL A 174 33.79 29.73 -15.91
C VAL A 174 33.34 30.83 -14.96
N GLU A 175 32.68 30.46 -13.87
CA GLU A 175 32.46 31.37 -12.74
C GLU A 175 33.62 31.32 -11.75
N LEU A 176 34.22 32.49 -11.60
CA LEU A 176 35.28 32.85 -10.70
C LEU A 176 34.83 32.71 -9.24
N VAL A 177 35.51 31.82 -8.50
CA VAL A 177 35.90 31.90 -7.08
C VAL A 177 34.99 32.70 -6.12
N SER A 178 34.38 32.00 -5.16
CA SER A 178 34.52 32.36 -3.74
C SER A 178 34.35 31.12 -2.86
N GLU A 179 35.46 30.71 -2.22
CA GLU A 179 35.48 29.67 -1.20
C GLU A 179 34.69 30.12 0.03
N VAL A 180 33.59 29.44 0.33
CA VAL A 180 33.00 29.45 1.67
C VAL A 180 33.10 28.04 2.24
N LYS A 181 34.08 27.85 3.13
CA LYS A 181 34.29 26.65 3.94
C LYS A 181 33.00 26.29 4.72
N PRO A 182 32.40 25.11 4.52
CA PRO A 182 31.41 24.61 5.47
C PRO A 182 32.13 24.12 6.73
N GLN A 183 31.90 24.85 7.82
CA GLN A 183 32.32 24.51 9.18
C GLN A 183 31.73 23.14 9.57
N ALA A 184 32.62 22.18 9.85
CA ALA A 184 32.25 20.83 10.23
C ALA A 184 31.46 20.84 11.54
N ARG A 185 30.22 20.36 11.51
CA ARG A 185 29.45 20.10 12.74
C ARG A 185 30.07 18.90 13.47
N PRO A 186 30.37 19.00 14.77
CA PRO A 186 30.87 17.87 15.54
C PRO A 186 29.78 16.80 15.66
N ARG A 187 30.12 15.57 15.25
CA ARG A 187 29.34 14.37 15.55
C ARG A 187 29.43 14.08 17.04
N THR A 188 28.37 14.38 17.79
CA THR A 188 28.23 13.89 19.16
C THR A 188 28.02 12.37 19.12
N ALA A 189 29.10 11.62 19.32
CA ALA A 189 29.05 10.19 19.56
C ALA A 189 28.48 9.95 20.96
N ALA A 190 27.21 9.53 21.04
CA ALA A 190 26.62 9.03 22.28
C ALA A 190 27.25 7.67 22.62
N MET A 191 28.36 7.72 23.37
CA MET A 191 29.06 6.58 23.94
C MET A 191 28.17 5.93 25.00
N LYS A 192 27.40 4.92 24.57
CA LYS A 192 26.53 4.13 25.46
C LYS A 192 27.41 3.16 26.25
N GLN A 193 27.87 3.59 27.43
CA GLN A 193 28.57 2.74 28.38
C GLN A 193 27.64 1.58 28.80
N ARG A 194 28.00 0.36 28.41
CA ARG A 194 27.43 -0.86 28.98
C ARG A 194 28.08 -1.09 30.33
N ARG A 195 27.40 -0.73 31.42
CA ARG A 195 27.70 -1.29 32.75
C ARG A 195 27.30 -2.76 32.72
N ILE A 196 28.29 -3.63 32.55
CA ILE A 196 28.20 -5.03 32.89
C ILE A 196 28.44 -5.11 34.39
N THR A 197 27.39 -5.17 35.20
CA THR A 197 27.51 -5.59 36.58
C THR A 197 27.48 -7.12 36.60
N PHE A 198 28.68 -7.72 36.65
CA PHE A 198 28.85 -9.08 37.12
C PHE A 198 28.41 -9.11 38.58
N PHE A 199 27.25 -9.72 38.85
CA PHE A 199 26.87 -10.08 40.21
C PHE A 199 27.41 -11.49 40.46
N MET A 200 28.54 -11.56 41.14
CA MET A 200 29.08 -12.79 41.72
C MET A 200 28.38 -13.08 43.05
N GLN A 201 28.22 -14.39 43.30
CA GLN A 201 28.18 -15.07 44.59
C GLN A 201 26.91 -14.97 45.44
N GLY A 202 26.37 -16.16 45.70
CA GLY A 202 25.66 -16.55 46.91
C GLY A 202 25.75 -18.06 47.01
N SER A 203 26.55 -18.52 47.97
CA SER A 203 26.93 -19.90 48.29
C SER A 203 25.77 -20.84 48.59
#